data_AF-A0A7W4H149-F1
#
_entry.id   AF-A0A7W4H149-F1
#
_cell.length_a   1.000
_cell.length_b   1.000
_cell.length_c   1.000
_cell.angle_alpha   90.00
_cell.angle_beta   90.00
_cell.angle_gamma   90.00
#
_symmetry.space_group_name_H-M   'P 1'
#
loop_
_entity.id
_entity.type
_entity.pdbx_description
1 polymer ?
#
loop_
_entity_poly.entity_id
_entity_poly.type
_entity_poly.pdbx_seq_one_letter_code
_entity_poly.pdbx_strand_id
1 'polypeptide(L)' 'MNEAAEYIRVHPKTLTRRFSDGSLIRYRVGRRVMVDLDELDELVVASAGGLKTLAG' A
#
# COMPACT_ATOMS: atom_id res chain seq x y z
N MET A 1 3.80 9.51 0.76
CA MET A 1 2.36 9.41 0.42
C MET A 1 2.15 9.41 -1.10
N ASN A 2 2.46 10.49 -1.82
CA ASN A 2 2.30 10.50 -3.28
C ASN A 2 3.16 9.44 -3.97
N GLU A 3 4.44 9.33 -3.60
CA GLU A 3 5.37 8.32 -4.13
C GLU A 3 4.85 6.88 -3.93
N ALA A 4 4.37 6.54 -2.72
CA ALA A 4 3.78 5.24 -2.45
C ALA A 4 2.52 4.97 -3.28
N ALA A 5 1.69 5.99 -3.49
CA ALA A 5 0.48 5.86 -4.30
C ALA A 5 0.81 5.63 -5.78
N GLU A 6 1.84 6.31 -6.27
CA GLU A 6 2.38 6.15 -7.62
C GLU A 6 3.00 4.77 -7.83
N TYR A 7 3.77 4.27 -6.86
CA TYR A 7 4.43 2.96 -6.90
C TYR A 7 3.44 1.82 -7.20
N ILE A 8 2.31 1.76 -6.48
CA ILE A 8 1.26 0.75 -6.70
C ILE A 8 0.13 1.21 -7.64
N ARG A 9 0.29 2.38 -8.29
CA ARG A 9 -0.68 2.99 -9.23
C ARG A 9 -2.11 3.12 -8.67
N VAL A 10 -2.25 3.62 -7.45
CA VAL A 10 -3.55 3.90 -6.83
C VAL A 10 -3.72 5.38 -6.51
N HIS A 11 -4.97 5.80 -6.30
CA HIS A 11 -5.24 7.12 -5.77
C HIS A 11 -4.77 7.22 -4.29
N PRO A 12 -4.11 8.31 -3.84
CA PRO A 12 -3.62 8.45 -2.46
C PRO A 12 -4.68 8.23 -1.36
N LYS A 13 -5.95 8.57 -1.66
CA LYS A 13 -7.11 8.30 -0.79
C LYS A 13 -7.23 6.81 -0.40
N THR A 14 -6.84 5.89 -1.29
CA THR A 14 -6.85 4.45 -1.02
C THR A 14 -5.86 4.10 0.09
N LEU A 15 -4.65 4.65 0.05
CA LEU A 15 -3.66 4.46 1.13
C LEU A 15 -4.17 5.07 2.44
N THR A 16 -4.74 6.27 2.40
CA THR A 16 -5.34 6.88 3.60
C THR A 16 -6.40 5.99 4.22
N ARG A 17 -7.27 5.38 3.41
CA ARG A 17 -8.26 4.42 3.89
C ARG A 17 -7.61 3.21 4.55
N ARG A 18 -6.56 2.65 3.94
CA ARG A 18 -5.82 1.50 4.49
C ARG A 18 -5.10 1.80 5.81
N PHE A 19 -4.62 3.03 6.01
CA PHE A 19 -4.12 3.44 7.33
C PHE A 19 -5.24 3.60 8.36
N SER A 20 -6.42 4.04 7.93
CA SER A 20 -7.58 4.22 8.81
C SER A 20 -8.21 2.89 9.22
N ASP A 21 -8.27 1.92 8.33
CA ASP A 21 -8.80 0.57 8.62
C ASP A 21 -7.75 -0.36 9.25
N GLY A 22 -6.47 0.05 9.29
CA GLY A 22 -5.38 -0.68 9.92
C GLY A 22 -4.78 -1.78 9.05
N SER A 23 -5.20 -1.91 7.80
CA SER A 23 -4.65 -2.89 6.84
C SER A 23 -3.26 -2.52 6.31
N LEU A 24 -2.76 -1.31 6.58
CA LEU A 24 -1.41 -0.89 6.23
C LEU A 24 -0.81 -0.08 7.38
N ILE A 25 0.46 -0.31 7.70
CA ILE A 25 1.15 0.42 8.76
C ILE A 25 1.73 1.71 8.19
N ARG A 26 1.63 2.80 8.97
CA ARG A 26 2.27 4.07 8.66
C ARG A 26 3.37 4.38 9.66
N TYR A 27 4.53 4.76 9.15
CA TYR A 27 5.67 5.18 9.95
C TYR A 27 5.84 6.69 9.84
N ARG A 28 5.87 7.38 10.98
CA ARG A 28 6.03 8.83 11.00
C ARG A 28 7.49 9.20 11.21
N VAL A 29 8.11 9.78 10.19
CA VAL A 29 9.51 10.22 10.22
C VAL A 29 9.52 11.74 10.09
N GLY A 30 9.51 12.41 11.24
CA GLY A 30 9.36 13.86 11.32
C GLY A 30 8.06 14.34 10.68
N ARG A 31 8.17 15.14 9.61
CA ARG A 31 7.01 15.64 8.84
C ARG A 31 6.55 14.67 7.74
N ARG A 32 7.31 13.61 7.46
CA ARG A 32 7.01 12.64 6.40
C ARG A 32 6.29 11.43 6.98
N VAL A 33 5.45 10.83 6.13
CA VAL A 33 4.83 9.53 6.38
C VAL A 33 5.43 8.54 5.39
N MET A 34 6.10 7.54 5.95
CA MET A 34 6.74 6.43 5.26
C MET A 34 5.87 5.19 5.41
N VAL A 35 6.03 4.26 4.48
CA VAL A 35 5.37 2.96 4.43
C VAL A 35 6.39 1.94 4.00
N ASP A 36 6.21 0.70 4.45
CA ASP A 36 7.02 -0.41 3.99
C ASP A 36 6.62 -0.79 2.56
N LEU A 37 7.62 -1.05 1.70
CA LEU A 37 7.37 -1.49 0.34
C LEU A 37 6.91 -2.95 0.31
N ASP A 38 7.40 -3.79 1.22
CA ASP A 38 6.99 -5.20 1.30
C ASP A 38 5.51 -5.31 1.69
N GLU A 39 5.05 -4.52 2.68
CA GLU A 39 3.62 -4.45 3.04
C GLU A 39 2.76 -3.93 1.86
N LEU A 40 3.27 -2.96 1.09
CA LEU A 40 2.56 -2.45 -0.09
C LEU A 40 2.41 -3.52 -1.17
N ASP A 41 3.47 -4.30 -1.43
CA ASP A 41 3.46 -5.37 -2.41
C ASP A 41 2.53 -6.51 -1.98
N GLU A 42 2.56 -6.90 -0.70
CA GLU A 42 1.59 -7.85 -0.14
C GLU A 42 0.15 -7.37 -0.30
N LEU A 43 -0.12 -6.07 -0.11
CA LEU A 43 -1.45 -5.49 -0.28
C LEU A 43 -1.91 -5.48 -1.73
N VAL A 44 -0.99 -5.31 -2.69
CA VAL A 44 -1.28 -5.45 -4.12
C VAL A 44 -1.64 -6.90 -4.42
N VAL A 45 -0.82 -7.86 -3.97
CA VAL A 45 -1.05 -9.30 -4.16
C VAL A 45 -2.37 -9.74 -3.51
N ALA A 46 -2.67 -9.29 -2.29
CA ALA A 46 -3.92 -9.62 -1.60
C ALA A 46 -5.16 -9.04 -2.31
N SER A 47 -5.06 -7.82 -2.84
CA SER A 47 -6.16 -7.23 -3.63
C SER A 47 -6.30 -7.85 -5.02
N ALA A 48 -5.19 -8.29 -5.62
CA ALA A 48 -5.15 -9.12 -6.82
C ALA A 48 -5.52 -10.58 -6.51
N GLY A 49 -5.76 -10.95 -5.25
CA GLY A 49 -6.19 -12.29 -4.82
C GLY A 49 -7.61 -12.67 -5.23
N GLY A 50 -8.37 -11.75 -5.86
CA GLY A 50 -9.53 -12.08 -6.70
C GLY A 50 -9.15 -12.57 -8.12
N LEU A 51 -7.87 -12.45 -8.48
CA LEU A 51 -7.26 -12.86 -9.73
C LEU A 51 -6.00 -13.70 -9.42
N LYS A 52 -6.23 -14.90 -8.87
CA LYS A 52 -5.20 -15.94 -8.78
C LYS A 52 -4.59 -16.18 -10.15
N THR A 53 -3.39 -15.69 -10.46
CA THR A 53 -2.56 -16.16 -11.60
C THR A 53 -1.10 -15.68 -11.49
N LEU A 54 -0.24 -16.66 -11.19
CA LEU A 54 1.08 -16.95 -11.77
C LEU A 54 2.23 -15.94 -11.63
N ALA A 55 3.13 -16.23 -10.70
CA ALA A 55 4.57 -16.15 -10.97
C ALA A 55 5.14 -17.57 -10.77
N GLY A 56 5.24 -18.30 -11.88
CA GLY A 56 6.22 -19.36 -12.08
C GLY A 56 7.35 -18.81 -12.95
#